data_AF-A0A6V8MT36-F1
#
_entry.id   AF-A0A6V8MT36-F1
#
_cell.length_a   1.000
_cell.length_b   1.000
_cell.length_c   1.000
_cell.angle_alpha   90.00
_cell.angle_beta   90.00
_cell.angle_gamma   90.00
#
_symmetry.space_group_name_H-M   'P 1'
#
loop_
_entity.id
_entity.type
_entity.pdbx_description
1 polymer ?
#
loop_
_entity_poly.entity_id
_entity_poly.type
_entity_poly.pdbx_seq_one_letter_code
_entity_poly.pdbx_strand_id
1 'polypeptide(L)'
;MKDEGALVQVWFKKGETVLDKRARETIAGKLPALRGAPGARFVVGGCPSGREPAQVHEARCRAVRDYLLQQRIDAARVRVASTCRIKRDAVPEEGEIITIVRE
;
A
#
# COMPACT_ATOMS: atom_id res chain seq x y z
N MET A 1 11.59 -2.26 -17.25
CA MET A 1 12.05 -1.46 -16.10
C MET A 1 11.46 -2.12 -14.86
N LYS A 2 12.29 -2.62 -13.95
CA LYS A 2 11.82 -3.20 -12.67
C LYS A 2 11.38 -2.05 -11.78
N ASP A 3 10.17 -2.14 -11.20
CA ASP A 3 9.75 -1.33 -10.06
C ASP A 3 10.66 -1.62 -8.86
N GLU A 4 11.87 -1.04 -8.86
CA GLU A 4 12.99 -1.41 -7.98
C GLU A 4 12.83 -0.96 -6.51
N GLY A 5 11.63 -0.51 -6.11
CA GLY A 5 11.35 -0.03 -4.75
C GLY A 5 10.00 -0.44 -4.15
N ALA A 6 9.08 -1.00 -4.94
CA ALA A 6 7.77 -1.43 -4.46
C ALA A 6 7.82 -2.90 -4.01
N LEU A 7 7.67 -3.14 -2.70
CA LEU A 7 7.60 -4.49 -2.14
C LEU A 7 6.24 -5.13 -2.39
N VAL A 8 5.19 -4.32 -2.33
CA VAL A 8 3.79 -4.74 -2.52
C VAL A 8 3.03 -3.62 -3.19
N GLN A 9 2.17 -3.96 -4.15
CA GLN A 9 1.18 -3.07 -4.73
C GLN A 9 -0.20 -3.69 -4.55
N VAL A 10 -1.15 -2.92 -4.05
CA VAL A 10 -2.55 -3.33 -3.92
C VAL A 10 -3.45 -2.28 -4.55
N TRP A 11 -4.50 -2.74 -5.20
CA TRP A 11 -5.46 -1.88 -5.87
C TRP A 11 -6.72 -1.72 -5.03
N PHE A 12 -7.23 -0.50 -4.98
CA PHE A 12 -8.53 -0.15 -4.44
C PHE A 12 -9.43 0.33 -5.57
N LYS A 13 -10.65 -0.21 -5.59
CA LYS A 13 -11.72 0.30 -6.46
C LYS A 13 -12.08 1.73 -6.03
N LYS A 14 -12.53 2.56 -6.98
CA LYS A 14 -13.10 3.88 -6.69
C LYS A 14 -14.18 3.79 -5.60
N GLY A 15 -14.12 4.72 -4.63
CA GLY A 15 -15.03 4.76 -3.48
C GLY A 15 -14.73 3.75 -2.36
N GLU A 16 -14.01 2.67 -2.65
CA GLU A 16 -13.66 1.65 -1.64
C GLU A 16 -12.47 2.09 -0.79
N THR A 17 -12.57 1.90 0.52
CA THR A 17 -11.49 2.20 1.48
C THR A 17 -11.00 0.96 2.22
N VAL A 18 -11.63 -0.19 1.97
CA VAL A 18 -11.35 -1.45 2.65
C VAL A 18 -10.58 -2.38 1.71
N LEU A 19 -9.62 -3.14 2.26
CA LEU A 19 -8.91 -4.17 1.52
C LEU A 19 -9.85 -5.32 1.16
N ASP A 20 -10.01 -5.54 -0.14
CA ASP A 20 -10.67 -6.73 -0.67
C ASP A 20 -9.82 -7.99 -0.46
N LYS A 21 -10.42 -9.17 -0.70
CA LYS A 21 -9.75 -10.47 -0.53
C LYS A 21 -8.44 -10.56 -1.33
N ARG A 22 -8.44 -10.14 -2.59
CA ARG A 22 -7.27 -10.20 -3.48
C ARG A 22 -6.14 -9.30 -3.02
N ALA A 23 -6.46 -8.10 -2.53
CA ALA A 23 -5.48 -7.20 -1.93
C ALA A 23 -4.84 -7.81 -0.68
N ARG A 24 -5.64 -8.44 0.19
CA ARG A 24 -5.15 -9.15 1.39
C ARG A 24 -4.24 -10.32 1.04
N GLU A 25 -4.61 -11.11 0.05
CA GLU A 25 -3.81 -12.25 -0.44
C GLU A 25 -2.47 -11.76 -1.02
N THR A 26 -2.49 -10.67 -1.78
CA THR A 26 -1.28 -10.03 -2.33
C THR A 26 -0.32 -9.60 -1.23
N ILE A 27 -0.82 -8.91 -0.18
CA ILE A 27 0.01 -8.52 0.97
C ILE A 27 0.50 -9.76 1.73
N ALA A 28 -0.38 -10.74 1.95
CA ALA A 28 -0.07 -11.96 2.68
C ALA A 28 1.10 -12.73 2.04
N GLY A 29 1.12 -12.84 0.71
CA GLY A 29 2.22 -13.48 -0.03
C GLY A 29 3.57 -12.77 0.12
N LYS A 30 3.59 -11.51 0.58
CA LYS A 30 4.80 -10.71 0.80
C LYS A 30 5.18 -10.58 2.28
N LEU A 31 4.32 -11.02 3.21
CA LEU A 31 4.62 -11.02 4.65
C LEU A 31 5.94 -11.72 5.01
N PRO A 32 6.32 -12.88 4.42
CA PRO A 32 7.60 -13.51 4.74
C PRO A 32 8.79 -12.59 4.47
N ALA A 33 8.78 -11.87 3.34
CA ALA A 33 9.84 -10.92 2.99
C ALA A 33 9.84 -9.70 3.92
N LEU A 34 8.66 -9.19 4.30
CA LEU A 34 8.54 -8.07 5.25
C LEU A 34 9.04 -8.45 6.66
N ARG A 35 8.74 -9.68 7.10
CA ARG A 35 9.18 -10.20 8.41
C ARG A 35 10.67 -10.53 8.42
N GLY A 36 11.19 -11.08 7.32
CA GLY A 36 12.61 -11.43 7.15
C GLY A 36 13.57 -10.25 7.14
N ALA A 37 13.07 -9.01 7.19
CA ALA A 37 13.87 -7.79 7.25
C ALA A 37 13.61 -7.01 8.56
N PRO A 38 13.97 -7.53 9.75
CA PRO A 38 13.55 -7.00 11.05
C PRO A 38 13.95 -5.54 11.32
N GLY A 39 15.04 -5.05 10.72
CA GLY A 39 15.45 -3.63 10.82
C GLY A 39 14.89 -2.71 9.73
N ALA A 40 14.15 -3.24 8.75
CA ALA A 40 13.58 -2.44 7.68
C ALA A 40 12.35 -1.68 8.15
N ARG A 41 12.26 -0.42 7.73
CA ARG A 41 11.05 0.41 7.82
C ARG A 41 10.33 0.39 6.48
N PHE A 42 9.02 0.53 6.54
CA PHE A 42 8.11 0.47 5.40
C PHE A 42 7.26 1.71 5.35
N VAL A 43 7.06 2.21 4.13
CA VAL A 43 6.19 3.33 3.85
C VAL A 43 5.00 2.82 3.06
N VAL A 44 3.81 3.09 3.55
CA VAL A 44 2.54 2.87 2.88
C VAL A 44 2.14 4.17 2.23
N GLY A 45 2.07 4.20 0.90
CA GLY A 45 1.71 5.38 0.13
C GLY A 45 1.19 5.01 -1.24
N GLY A 46 0.37 5.87 -1.82
CA GLY A 46 -0.34 5.56 -3.05
C GLY A 46 -0.42 6.72 -4.03
N CYS A 47 -0.90 6.41 -5.22
CA CYS A 47 -1.23 7.41 -6.23
C CYS A 47 -2.70 7.26 -6.65
N PRO A 48 -3.58 8.21 -6.31
CA PRO A 48 -4.95 8.17 -6.78
C PRO A 48 -5.01 8.45 -8.29
N SER A 49 -5.79 7.69 -9.05
CA SER A 49 -5.90 7.90 -10.51
C SER A 49 -6.76 9.10 -10.91
N GLY A 50 -7.39 9.81 -9.96
CA GLY A 50 -8.37 10.84 -10.29
C GLY A 50 -8.73 11.82 -9.16
N ARG A 51 -9.98 12.31 -9.22
CA ARG A 51 -10.56 13.33 -8.32
C ARG A 51 -11.04 12.79 -6.97
N GLU A 52 -10.50 11.66 -6.49
CA GLU A 52 -10.94 11.15 -5.20
C GLU A 52 -10.51 12.09 -4.05
N PRO A 53 -11.36 12.26 -3.02
CA PRO A 53 -11.03 13.11 -1.88
C PRO A 53 -9.75 12.61 -1.20
N ALA A 54 -8.93 13.54 -0.69
CA ALA A 54 -7.73 13.20 0.06
C ALA A 54 -8.01 12.29 1.28
N GLN A 55 -9.22 12.37 1.85
CA GLN A 55 -9.68 11.51 2.93
C GLN A 55 -9.79 10.03 2.50
N VAL A 56 -10.19 9.76 1.25
CA VAL A 56 -10.29 8.39 0.72
C VAL A 56 -8.90 7.79 0.56
N HIS A 57 -7.96 8.56 0.01
CA HIS A 57 -6.54 8.18 -0.06
C HIS A 57 -5.98 7.83 1.32
N GLU A 58 -6.19 8.72 2.29
CA GLU A 58 -5.71 8.52 3.66
C GLU A 58 -6.32 7.26 4.29
N ALA A 59 -7.63 7.04 4.13
CA ALA A 59 -8.33 5.86 4.62
C ALA A 59 -7.76 4.56 4.03
N ARG A 60 -7.46 4.52 2.73
CA ARG A 60 -6.84 3.36 2.06
C ARG A 60 -5.45 3.05 2.58
N CYS A 61 -4.61 4.09 2.73
CA CYS A 61 -3.28 3.94 3.32
C CYS A 61 -3.36 3.41 4.77
N ARG A 62 -4.31 3.93 5.57
CA ARG A 62 -4.55 3.44 6.93
C ARG A 62 -5.02 1.98 6.93
N ALA A 63 -5.94 1.60 6.04
CA ALA A 63 -6.41 0.22 5.93
C ALA A 63 -5.26 -0.76 5.62
N VAL A 64 -4.33 -0.39 4.74
CA VAL A 64 -3.13 -1.19 4.48
C VAL A 64 -2.22 -1.27 5.69
N ARG A 65 -1.95 -0.15 6.37
CA ARG A 65 -1.17 -0.13 7.61
C ARG A 65 -1.80 -1.05 8.65
N ASP A 66 -3.09 -0.88 8.95
CA ASP A 66 -3.77 -1.64 9.99
C ASP A 66 -3.77 -3.14 9.69
N TYR A 67 -3.91 -3.53 8.42
CA TYR A 67 -3.74 -4.92 8.01
C TYR A 67 -2.32 -5.44 8.27
N LEU A 68 -1.28 -4.66 7.97
CA LEU A 68 0.10 -5.06 8.32
C LEU A 68 0.29 -5.26 9.83
N LEU A 69 -0.31 -4.41 10.67
CA LEU A 69 -0.28 -4.54 12.13
C LEU A 69 -1.00 -5.80 12.61
N GLN A 70 -2.18 -6.10 12.04
CA GLN A 70 -2.91 -7.36 12.30
C GLN A 70 -2.06 -8.58 11.95
N GLN A 71 -1.23 -8.47 10.91
CA GLN A 71 -0.27 -9.48 10.48
C GLN A 71 1.05 -9.45 11.28
N ARG A 72 1.08 -8.80 12.45
CA ARG A 72 2.24 -8.75 13.36
C ARG A 72 3.48 -8.08 12.76
N ILE A 73 3.30 -7.16 11.81
CA ILE A 73 4.37 -6.21 11.47
C ILE A 73 4.36 -5.10 12.51
N ASP A 74 5.52 -4.78 13.06
CA ASP A 74 5.66 -3.75 14.11
C ASP A 74 5.18 -2.38 13.61
N ALA A 75 4.39 -1.69 14.43
CA ALA A 75 3.91 -0.35 14.12
C ALA A 75 5.03 0.68 13.98
N ALA A 76 6.12 0.53 14.75
CA ALA A 76 7.30 1.39 14.64
C ALA A 76 8.03 1.23 13.28
N ARG A 77 7.73 0.16 12.54
CA ARG A 77 8.28 -0.13 11.23
C ARG A 77 7.36 0.29 10.08
N VAL A 78 6.14 0.78 10.34
CA VAL A 78 5.19 1.13 9.26
C VAL A 78 4.74 2.57 9.43
N ARG A 79 5.05 3.41 8.44
CA ARG A 79 4.52 4.77 8.36
C ARG A 79 3.62 4.94 7.14
N VAL A 80 2.59 5.76 7.27
CA VAL A 80 1.79 6.22 6.13
C VAL A 80 2.40 7.50 5.60
N ALA A 81 2.53 7.62 4.29
CA ALA A 81 2.95 8.85 3.64
C ALA A 81 2.14 9.06 2.36
N SER A 82 1.78 10.32 2.11
CA SER A 82 1.16 10.75 0.85
C SER A 82 2.17 10.82 -0.30
N THR A 83 3.09 9.85 -0.39
CA THR A 83 4.12 9.83 -1.42
C THR A 83 3.69 8.93 -2.56
N CYS A 84 3.31 9.52 -3.69
CA CYS A 84 3.12 8.80 -4.94
C CYS A 84 4.50 8.46 -5.54
N ARG A 85 4.93 7.19 -5.41
CA ARG A 85 6.15 6.66 -6.06
C ARG A 85 5.86 5.87 -7.35
N ILE A 86 4.59 5.74 -7.74
CA ILE A 86 4.19 5.06 -8.99
C ILE A 86 3.95 6.10 -10.08
N LYS A 87 4.39 5.83 -11.32
CA LYS A 87 4.02 6.67 -12.47
C LYS A 87 2.51 6.62 -12.70
N ARG A 88 1.87 7.79 -12.75
CA ARG A 88 0.41 7.97 -12.88
C ARG A 88 -0.20 7.21 -14.07
N ASP A 89 0.56 7.05 -15.17
CA ASP A 89 0.17 6.27 -16.36
C ASP A 89 -0.01 4.76 -16.14
N ALA A 90 0.43 4.22 -15.01
CA ALA A 90 0.30 2.80 -14.68
C ALA A 90 -0.98 2.48 -13.89
N VAL A 91 -1.88 3.44 -13.65
CA VAL A 91 -3.14 3.18 -12.94
C VAL A 91 -4.27 2.97 -13.96
N PRO A 92 -4.69 1.72 -14.22
CA PRO A 92 -5.43 1.37 -15.44
C PRO A 92 -6.92 1.75 -15.42
N GLU A 93 -7.53 1.97 -14.26
CA GLU A 93 -8.98 2.22 -14.14
C GLU A 93 -9.31 3.12 -12.93
N GLU A 94 -10.55 3.61 -12.86
CA GLU A 94 -11.06 4.44 -11.76
C GLU A 94 -10.79 3.79 -10.38
N GLY A 95 -9.85 4.34 -9.61
CA GLY A 95 -9.42 3.78 -8.33
C GLY A 95 -8.05 4.26 -7.89
N GLU A 96 -7.35 3.44 -7.13
CA GLU A 96 -6.06 3.81 -6.55
C GLU A 96 -5.16 2.61 -6.31
N ILE A 97 -3.86 2.79 -6.55
CA ILE A 97 -2.85 1.80 -6.16
C ILE A 97 -2.15 2.31 -4.90
N ILE A 98 -2.25 1.53 -3.82
CA ILE A 98 -1.44 1.71 -2.61
C ILE A 98 -0.23 0.79 -2.70
N THR A 99 0.93 1.35 -2.40
CA THR A 99 2.22 0.67 -2.43
C THR A 99 2.79 0.59 -1.03
N ILE A 100 3.43 -0.54 -0.74
CA ILE A 100 4.33 -0.70 0.40
C ILE A 100 5.75 -0.66 -0.17
N VAL A 101 6.52 0.36 0.20
CA VAL A 101 7.93 0.47 -0.17
C VAL A 101 8.80 0.31 1.06
N ARG A 102 10.03 -0.19 0.88
CA ARG A 102 11.05 -0.08 1.92
C ARG A 102 11.54 1.37 1.97
N GLU A 103 11.71 1.91 3.18
CA GLU A 103 12.41 3.17 3.40
C GLU A 103 13.92 3.01 3.19
#